data_AF-A0A497NCY0-F1
#
_entry.id   AF-A0A497NCY0-F1
#
_cell.length_a   1.000
_cell.length_b   1.000
_cell.length_c   1.000
_cell.angle_alpha   90.00
_cell.angle_beta   90.00
_cell.angle_gamma   90.00
#
_symmetry.space_group_name_H-M   'P 1'
#
loop_
_entity.id
_entity.type
_entity.pdbx_description
1 polymer ?
#
loop_
_entity_poly.entity_id
_entity_poly.type
_entity_poly.pdbx_seq_one_letter_code
_entity_poly.pdbx_strand_id
1 'polypeptide(L)'
;MRRERAEPMGQPKDVSIDVIKEFAAKQVEPARWRGLMAFGPRALGYGGPQDELELLLVARGVGPKVKHASGRFNDVPFSLVMVDEGLFKSDVRSGLLGELLADKLLLPYLPLFGRDYLLEREVELKERITRELLLDLASNFRDFALEIYLDPRFFLYETISRIGRIMPTSAYMFANVLGRPSDRRSHEPRIMRGFEEALERLAKAGWVRREDGFVRLTPAALRATRMRFLSTLALSVEKLFRGLRKYVTRALTGLMRPYVLEREVFARRFGIRAQLNPLWTMPRPEDFFFLKTKLGLRPALKEVALEEVARAIGPVGSRDDVLISQVEGSLNLVCLVTVRGELGSVRLVVKKFRSWDNLKWLSLRLWVLGAKKFIISGRERLRREYTMCRLLGEEGFRVPEIYHVDLRSNALVEEFIEGVVLSELIRAFLFGEIGADGVLRPVEEAGRVLARAHGVGVAIGDCKPENFIVEPDGRLALVDLEQASRGGDVAWDVAEFLYYTGHYVPSVASAEAFKLLAEAFINGYLSGGGSPGLVEKAPSVKFARVFSIFTPPQVMEAIYEVCEGAVA
;
A
#
# COMPACT_ATOMS: atom_id res chain seq x y z
N MET A 1 3.97 31.36 15.90
CA MET A 1 4.85 32.13 14.98
C MET A 1 6.21 32.36 15.63
N ARG A 2 7.21 31.55 15.30
CA ARG A 2 8.62 31.93 15.34
C ARG A 2 9.19 31.51 13.99
N ARG A 3 9.45 32.48 13.12
CA ARG A 3 10.18 32.24 11.86
C ARG A 3 11.61 31.90 12.26
N GLU A 4 11.93 30.62 12.38
CA GLU A 4 13.32 30.18 12.36
C GLU A 4 13.89 30.60 11.02
N ARG A 5 14.80 31.57 11.04
CA ARG A 5 15.62 31.93 9.89
C ARG A 5 16.39 30.68 9.53
N ALA A 6 16.06 30.09 8.38
CA ALA A 6 16.90 29.06 7.77
C ALA A 6 18.31 29.65 7.61
N GLU A 7 19.30 29.08 8.30
CA GLU A 7 20.69 29.33 7.97
C GLU A 7 20.87 29.03 6.48
N PRO A 8 21.30 30.01 5.66
CA PRO A 8 21.60 29.74 4.27
C PRO A 8 22.70 28.69 4.23
N MET A 9 22.50 27.68 3.37
CA MET A 9 23.57 26.77 2.98
C MET A 9 24.79 27.64 2.65
N GLY A 10 25.90 27.40 3.37
CA GLY A 10 27.11 28.20 3.23
C GLY A 10 27.42 28.37 1.75
N GLN A 11 27.82 29.60 1.39
CA GLN A 11 28.41 29.89 0.08
C GLN A 11 29.40 28.79 -0.29
N PRO A 12 29.69 28.55 -1.59
CA PRO A 12 30.88 27.78 -1.93
C PRO A 12 32.02 28.44 -1.15
N LYS A 13 32.56 27.76 -0.12
CA LYS A 13 33.32 28.43 0.95
C LYS A 13 34.53 29.21 0.42
N ASP A 14 34.89 28.91 -0.84
CA ASP A 14 36.11 29.33 -1.50
C ASP A 14 35.87 30.05 -2.85
N VAL A 15 34.62 30.36 -3.27
CA VAL A 15 34.35 31.02 -4.58
C VAL A 15 33.22 32.06 -4.49
N SER A 16 33.51 33.32 -4.86
CA SER A 16 32.52 34.40 -4.92
C SER A 16 31.44 34.15 -5.99
N ILE A 17 30.17 34.44 -5.66
CA ILE A 17 29.03 34.35 -6.57
C ILE A 17 29.24 35.23 -7.82
N ASP A 18 29.92 36.37 -7.68
CA ASP A 18 30.16 37.29 -8.79
C ASP A 18 31.10 36.68 -9.84
N VAL A 19 32.13 35.95 -9.40
CA VAL A 19 33.05 35.20 -10.28
C VAL A 19 32.29 34.13 -11.06
N ILE A 20 31.35 33.44 -10.42
CA ILE A 20 30.50 32.43 -11.07
C ILE A 20 29.62 33.06 -12.15
N LYS A 21 28.98 34.20 -11.82
CA LYS A 21 28.11 34.92 -12.76
C LYS A 21 28.91 35.50 -13.92
N GLU A 22 30.13 36.00 -13.69
CA GLU A 22 31.00 36.51 -14.75
C GLU A 22 31.38 35.39 -15.73
N PHE A 23 31.76 34.21 -15.21
CA PHE A 23 32.05 33.05 -16.05
C PHE A 23 30.85 32.63 -16.91
N ALA A 24 29.65 32.57 -16.32
CA ALA A 24 28.43 32.26 -17.06
C ALA A 24 28.07 33.34 -18.10
N ALA A 25 28.31 34.62 -17.80
CA ALA A 25 27.99 35.75 -18.67
C ALA A 25 28.86 35.76 -19.94
N LYS A 26 30.08 35.22 -19.87
CA LYS A 26 30.96 35.01 -21.03
C LYS A 26 30.41 33.98 -22.02
N GLN A 27 29.49 33.12 -21.58
CA GLN A 27 28.92 32.04 -22.40
C GLN A 27 27.53 32.39 -22.94
N VAL A 28 26.70 33.03 -22.12
CA VAL A 28 25.33 33.45 -22.48
C VAL A 28 25.02 34.78 -21.84
N GLU A 29 24.49 35.72 -22.62
CA GLU A 29 24.09 37.05 -22.13
C GLU A 29 23.08 36.97 -20.97
N PRO A 30 23.31 37.70 -19.85
CA PRO A 30 22.46 37.67 -18.66
C PRO A 30 20.97 37.94 -18.91
N ALA A 31 20.64 38.79 -19.90
CA ALA A 31 19.25 39.10 -20.27
C ALA A 31 18.43 37.86 -20.69
N ARG A 32 19.12 36.79 -21.09
CA ARG A 32 18.51 35.54 -21.56
C ARG A 32 18.36 34.51 -20.45
N TRP A 33 18.94 34.75 -19.28
CA TRP A 33 18.94 33.80 -18.17
C TRP A 33 17.54 33.66 -17.56
N ARG A 34 17.22 32.44 -17.15
CA ARG A 34 15.99 32.10 -16.43
C ARG A 34 16.28 31.50 -15.07
N GLY A 35 17.33 30.68 -14.99
CA GLY A 35 17.83 30.13 -13.74
C GLY A 35 19.30 29.76 -13.87
N LEU A 36 20.09 30.04 -12.85
CA LEU A 36 21.47 29.56 -12.71
C LEU A 36 21.59 28.90 -11.34
N MET A 37 22.09 27.67 -11.31
CA MET A 37 22.34 26.95 -10.06
C MET A 37 23.71 26.31 -10.02
N ALA A 38 24.28 26.23 -8.82
CA ALA A 38 25.43 25.38 -8.53
C ALA A 38 24.97 24.10 -7.81
N PHE A 39 25.55 22.97 -8.19
CA PHE A 39 25.22 21.66 -7.64
C PHE A 39 26.48 20.79 -7.55
N GLY A 40 26.32 19.56 -7.03
CA GLY A 40 27.40 18.59 -7.00
C GLY A 40 28.42 18.80 -5.87
N PRO A 41 29.55 18.07 -5.90
CA PRO A 41 30.42 17.88 -4.74
C PRO A 41 30.96 19.16 -4.12
N ARG A 42 31.49 20.07 -4.95
CA ARG A 42 32.08 21.32 -4.46
C ARG A 42 31.02 22.29 -3.97
N ALA A 43 29.89 22.42 -4.66
CA ALA A 43 28.82 23.34 -4.28
C ALA A 43 28.15 22.92 -2.95
N LEU A 44 28.04 21.62 -2.71
CA LEU A 44 27.39 21.06 -1.52
C LEU A 44 28.37 20.71 -0.39
N GLY A 45 29.67 20.97 -0.58
CA GLY A 45 30.69 20.89 0.47
C GLY A 45 31.17 19.48 0.82
N TYR A 46 30.93 18.49 -0.03
CA TYR A 46 31.44 17.12 0.12
C TYR A 46 32.53 16.72 -0.88
N GLY A 47 32.87 17.62 -1.81
CA GLY A 47 34.05 17.58 -2.67
C GLY A 47 35.21 18.42 -2.11
N GLY A 48 36.34 18.42 -2.82
CA GLY A 48 37.52 19.20 -2.48
C GLY A 48 37.70 20.47 -3.35
N PRO A 49 38.65 21.36 -3.00
CA PRO A 49 38.92 22.60 -3.75
C PRO A 49 39.42 22.38 -5.19
N GLN A 50 39.93 21.19 -5.49
CA GLN A 50 40.39 20.79 -6.83
C GLN A 50 39.27 20.21 -7.70
N ASP A 51 38.12 19.88 -7.11
CA ASP A 51 36.96 19.40 -7.86
C ASP A 51 36.31 20.59 -8.61
N GLU A 52 35.74 20.29 -9.77
CA GLU A 52 35.06 21.30 -10.59
C GLU A 52 33.81 21.83 -9.86
N LEU A 53 33.59 23.14 -9.95
CA LEU A 53 32.33 23.75 -9.53
C LEU A 53 31.30 23.55 -10.66
N GLU A 54 30.31 22.72 -10.39
CA GLU A 54 29.30 22.32 -11.37
C GLU A 54 28.13 23.29 -11.39
N LEU A 55 27.78 23.75 -12.59
CA LEU A 55 26.77 24.77 -12.82
C LEU A 55 25.78 24.32 -13.89
N LEU A 56 24.50 24.64 -13.69
CA LEU A 56 23.47 24.52 -14.72
C LEU A 56 22.84 25.90 -14.97
N LEU A 57 22.94 26.37 -16.20
CA LEU A 57 22.31 27.60 -16.68
C LEU A 57 21.15 27.25 -17.61
N VAL A 58 19.94 27.66 -17.22
CA VAL A 58 18.75 27.64 -18.06
C VAL A 58 18.57 29.02 -18.67
N ALA A 59 18.57 29.11 -20.00
CA ALA A 59 18.48 30.38 -20.73
C ALA A 59 17.65 30.24 -22.01
N ARG A 60 17.18 31.37 -22.56
CA ARG A 60 16.44 31.39 -23.84
C ARG A 60 17.39 31.35 -25.04
N GLY A 61 17.05 30.59 -26.06
CA GLY A 61 17.68 30.65 -27.39
C GLY A 61 19.07 30.03 -27.45
N VAL A 62 19.40 29.12 -26.51
CA VAL A 62 20.71 28.46 -26.49
C VAL A 62 20.79 27.56 -27.74
N GLY A 63 21.66 27.88 -28.68
CA GLY A 63 21.88 27.07 -29.89
C GLY A 63 23.24 26.38 -29.85
N PRO A 64 23.39 25.07 -30.11
CA PRO A 64 22.42 23.97 -29.93
C PRO A 64 21.71 23.99 -28.57
N LYS A 65 20.53 23.35 -28.47
CA LYS A 65 19.64 23.37 -27.27
C LYS A 65 20.31 22.94 -25.95
N VAL A 66 21.44 22.24 -26.04
CA VAL A 66 22.33 21.96 -24.91
C VAL A 66 23.77 22.28 -25.33
N LYS A 67 24.50 22.97 -24.47
CA LYS A 67 25.93 23.26 -24.59
C LYS A 67 26.64 22.94 -23.29
N HIS A 68 27.92 22.64 -23.38
CA HIS A 68 28.80 22.46 -22.24
C HIS A 68 30.04 23.34 -22.41
N ALA A 69 30.43 24.01 -21.34
CA ALA A 69 31.68 24.76 -21.25
C ALA A 69 32.41 24.32 -19.98
N SER A 70 33.70 24.05 -20.08
CA SER A 70 34.55 23.76 -18.92
C SER A 70 35.89 24.47 -19.05
N GLY A 71 36.50 24.80 -17.93
CA GLY A 71 37.81 25.44 -17.91
C GLY A 71 38.15 25.92 -16.51
N ARG A 72 39.24 26.68 -16.40
CA ARG A 72 39.61 27.38 -15.16
C ARG A 72 39.27 28.86 -15.32
N PHE A 73 38.65 29.44 -14.31
CA PHE A 73 38.41 30.88 -14.24
C PHE A 73 38.83 31.37 -12.86
N ASN A 74 39.80 32.30 -12.81
CA ASN A 74 40.49 32.72 -11.58
C ASN A 74 40.98 31.53 -10.73
N ASP A 75 41.68 30.59 -11.36
CA ASP A 75 42.19 29.34 -10.77
C ASP A 75 41.15 28.37 -10.19
N VAL A 76 39.85 28.66 -10.37
CA VAL A 76 38.77 27.75 -10.00
C VAL A 76 38.38 26.91 -11.22
N PRO A 77 38.41 25.57 -11.15
CA PRO A 77 37.87 24.72 -12.19
C PRO A 77 36.34 24.79 -12.22
N PHE A 78 35.76 25.01 -13.39
CA PHE A 78 34.32 25.12 -13.64
C PHE A 78 33.84 24.12 -14.69
N SER A 79 32.63 23.60 -14.48
CA SER A 79 31.87 22.84 -15.47
C SER A 79 30.46 23.43 -15.57
N LEU A 80 30.15 24.07 -16.70
CA LEU A 80 28.88 24.75 -16.95
C LEU A 80 28.09 24.04 -18.05
N VAL A 81 26.95 23.49 -17.68
CA VAL A 81 25.93 23.00 -18.60
C VAL A 81 24.94 24.12 -18.89
N MET A 82 24.73 24.44 -20.17
CA MET A 82 23.78 25.44 -20.63
C MET A 82 22.65 24.76 -21.39
N VAL A 83 21.41 25.06 -21.03
CA VAL A 83 20.22 24.42 -21.58
C VAL A 83 19.20 25.48 -22.02
N ASP A 84 18.59 25.25 -23.18
CA ASP A 84 17.46 26.03 -23.65
C ASP A 84 16.23 25.84 -22.74
N GLU A 85 15.58 26.96 -22.37
CA GLU A 85 14.41 27.00 -21.48
C GLU A 85 13.31 26.01 -21.92
N GLY A 86 13.03 25.91 -23.22
CA GLY A 86 11.99 25.03 -23.74
C GLY A 86 12.33 23.56 -23.55
N LEU A 87 13.59 23.19 -23.76
CA LEU A 87 14.06 21.82 -23.55
C LEU A 87 14.04 21.45 -22.06
N PHE A 88 14.53 22.34 -21.19
CA PHE A 88 14.50 22.12 -19.73
C PHE A 88 13.08 21.91 -19.21
N LYS A 89 12.13 22.78 -19.61
CA LYS A 89 10.72 22.64 -19.24
C LYS A 89 10.10 21.35 -19.75
N SER A 90 10.46 20.92 -20.95
CA SER A 90 9.97 19.65 -21.51
C SER A 90 10.48 18.45 -20.73
N ASP A 91 11.76 18.47 -20.32
CA ASP A 91 12.32 17.43 -19.44
C ASP A 91 11.61 17.42 -18.09
N VAL A 92 11.42 18.59 -17.45
CA VAL A 92 10.66 18.73 -16.19
C VAL A 92 9.22 18.20 -16.31
N ARG A 93 8.51 18.52 -17.39
CA ARG A 93 7.07 18.20 -17.55
C ARG A 93 6.76 16.79 -18.03
N SER A 94 7.65 16.19 -18.83
CA SER A 94 7.37 14.93 -19.52
C SER A 94 8.52 13.93 -19.50
N GLY A 95 9.64 14.26 -18.86
CA GLY A 95 10.81 13.39 -18.80
C GLY A 95 11.40 13.09 -20.17
N LEU A 96 11.37 14.07 -21.08
CA LEU A 96 11.77 13.91 -22.48
C LEU A 96 13.15 13.26 -22.63
N LEU A 97 14.07 13.55 -21.71
CA LEU A 97 15.44 13.04 -21.69
C LEU A 97 15.70 12.11 -20.50
N GLY A 98 14.64 11.56 -19.88
CA GLY A 98 14.76 10.66 -18.73
C GLY A 98 15.33 11.36 -17.50
N GLU A 99 14.98 12.64 -17.33
CA GLU A 99 15.43 13.54 -16.28
C GLU A 99 16.92 13.90 -16.31
N LEU A 100 17.65 13.62 -17.40
CA LEU A 100 19.08 13.91 -17.47
C LEU A 100 19.41 15.39 -17.20
N LEU A 101 18.49 16.32 -17.50
CA LEU A 101 18.67 17.73 -17.18
C LEU A 101 17.99 18.12 -15.85
N ALA A 102 16.83 17.53 -15.56
CA ALA A 102 15.99 17.89 -14.42
C ALA A 102 16.36 17.18 -13.11
N ASP A 103 17.10 16.07 -13.12
CA ASP A 103 17.48 15.28 -11.93
C ASP A 103 18.28 16.07 -10.89
N LYS A 104 18.93 17.17 -11.30
CA LYS A 104 19.64 18.10 -10.38
C LYS A 104 18.67 18.76 -9.41
N LEU A 105 17.40 18.93 -9.79
CA LEU A 105 16.34 19.46 -8.93
C LEU A 105 15.83 18.44 -7.91
N LEU A 106 16.25 17.17 -8.00
CA LEU A 106 15.96 16.13 -7.01
C LEU A 106 16.99 16.13 -5.86
N LEU A 107 18.04 16.94 -5.97
CA LEU A 107 19.04 17.16 -4.94
C LEU A 107 19.00 18.60 -4.41
N PRO A 108 19.64 18.88 -3.27
CA PRO A 108 19.91 20.25 -2.88
C PRO A 108 20.78 20.93 -3.95
N TYR A 109 20.50 22.19 -4.23
CA TYR A 109 21.32 23.04 -5.09
C TYR A 109 21.36 24.47 -4.52
N LEU A 110 22.33 25.24 -4.98
CA LEU A 110 22.45 26.66 -4.64
C LEU A 110 21.92 27.51 -5.80
N PRO A 111 20.76 28.17 -5.67
CA PRO A 111 20.26 29.08 -6.70
C PRO A 111 21.10 30.37 -6.72
N LEU A 112 21.76 30.65 -7.84
CA LEU A 112 22.60 31.83 -8.05
C LEU A 112 21.89 32.93 -8.85
N PHE A 113 20.91 32.56 -9.68
CA PHE A 113 20.02 33.46 -10.40
C PHE A 113 18.67 32.78 -10.62
N GLY A 114 17.58 33.56 -10.64
CA GLY A 114 16.24 33.04 -10.98
C GLY A 114 15.70 32.01 -9.98
N ARG A 115 15.87 32.27 -8.67
CA ARG A 115 15.47 31.35 -7.60
C ARG A 115 14.02 30.89 -7.73
N ASP A 116 13.08 31.80 -7.92
CA ASP A 116 11.66 31.46 -8.03
C ASP A 116 11.36 30.60 -9.26
N TYR A 117 12.06 30.86 -10.37
CA TYR A 117 11.97 30.03 -11.56
C TYR A 117 12.45 28.60 -11.29
N LEU A 118 13.61 28.45 -10.64
CA LEU A 118 14.18 27.12 -10.32
C LEU A 118 13.30 26.36 -9.32
N LEU A 119 12.81 27.01 -8.26
CA LEU A 119 11.92 26.41 -7.28
C LEU A 119 10.60 25.97 -7.91
N GLU A 120 10.00 26.78 -8.79
CA GLU A 120 8.77 26.38 -9.47
C GLU A 120 8.99 25.17 -10.40
N ARG A 121 10.13 25.12 -11.11
CA ARG A 121 10.48 23.94 -11.93
C ARG A 121 10.75 22.69 -11.08
N GLU A 122 11.35 22.86 -9.91
CA GLU A 122 11.60 21.77 -8.95
C GLU A 122 10.28 21.17 -8.44
N VAL A 123 9.36 22.02 -8.01
CA VAL A 123 8.04 21.57 -7.53
C VAL A 123 7.25 20.92 -8.66
N GLU A 124 7.27 21.48 -9.87
CA GLU A 124 6.61 20.91 -11.05
C GLU A 124 7.14 19.51 -11.39
N LEU A 125 8.47 19.30 -11.32
CA LEU A 125 9.10 17.98 -11.50
C LEU A 125 8.62 17.00 -10.42
N LYS A 126 8.71 17.39 -9.15
CA LYS A 126 8.37 16.53 -8.01
C LYS A 126 6.88 16.20 -7.98
N GLU A 127 6.01 17.14 -8.34
CA GLU A 127 4.57 16.90 -8.49
C GLU A 127 4.27 15.86 -9.56
N ARG A 128 4.91 15.98 -10.74
CA ARG A 128 4.77 14.99 -11.82
C ARG A 128 5.19 13.59 -11.36
N ILE A 129 6.38 13.46 -10.78
CA ILE A 129 6.92 12.19 -10.28
C ILE A 129 6.04 11.61 -9.17
N THR A 130 5.67 12.41 -8.17
CA THR A 130 4.77 11.99 -7.08
C THR A 130 3.44 11.48 -7.64
N ARG A 131 2.86 12.18 -8.61
CA ARG A 131 1.63 11.74 -9.27
C ARG A 131 1.79 10.41 -10.01
N GLU A 132 2.91 10.19 -10.71
CA GLU A 132 3.22 8.91 -11.35
C GLU A 132 3.36 7.78 -10.32
N LEU A 133 4.05 8.01 -9.20
CA LEU A 133 4.20 7.05 -8.12
C LEU A 133 2.86 6.71 -7.45
N LEU A 134 1.98 7.69 -7.26
CA LEU A 134 0.63 7.48 -6.76
C LEU A 134 -0.21 6.61 -7.70
N LEU A 135 -0.08 6.80 -9.01
CA LEU A 135 -0.77 5.99 -10.02
C LEU A 135 -0.25 4.55 -10.03
N ASP A 136 1.06 4.35 -9.89
CA ASP A 136 1.63 3.02 -9.78
C ASP A 136 1.17 2.31 -8.50
N LEU A 137 1.09 3.03 -7.38
CA LEU A 137 0.54 2.50 -6.14
C LEU A 137 -0.92 2.06 -6.32
N ALA A 138 -1.74 2.93 -6.90
CA ALA A 138 -3.15 2.64 -7.18
C ALA A 138 -3.30 1.46 -8.15
N SER A 139 -2.40 1.28 -9.11
CA SER A 139 -2.40 0.14 -10.03
C SER A 139 -2.02 -1.17 -9.33
N ASN A 140 -0.96 -1.14 -8.52
CA ASN A 140 -0.39 -2.32 -7.87
C ASN A 140 -1.26 -2.83 -6.71
N PHE A 141 -1.84 -1.92 -5.91
CA PHE A 141 -2.63 -2.27 -4.74
C PHE A 141 -4.15 -2.11 -4.93
N ARG A 142 -4.60 -1.51 -6.04
CA ARG A 142 -6.02 -1.27 -6.35
C ARG A 142 -6.72 -0.57 -5.18
N ASP A 143 -7.91 -1.05 -4.82
CA ASP A 143 -8.72 -0.50 -3.73
C ASP A 143 -7.98 -0.57 -2.38
N PHE A 144 -7.02 -1.50 -2.20
CA PHE A 144 -6.22 -1.58 -0.97
C PHE A 144 -5.27 -0.39 -0.81
N ALA A 145 -4.93 0.32 -1.90
CA ALA A 145 -4.09 1.51 -1.85
C ALA A 145 -4.68 2.63 -0.98
N LEU A 146 -6.01 2.65 -0.77
CA LEU A 146 -6.71 3.63 0.07
C LEU A 146 -6.44 3.43 1.57
N GLU A 147 -6.03 2.22 1.97
CA GLU A 147 -5.75 1.89 3.36
C GLU A 147 -4.30 2.17 3.76
N ILE A 148 -3.41 2.36 2.79
CA ILE A 148 -1.98 2.55 3.02
C ILE A 148 -1.71 3.98 3.49
N TYR A 149 -1.00 4.09 4.60
CA TYR A 149 -0.39 5.32 5.10
C TYR A 149 1.04 5.39 4.57
N LEU A 150 1.32 6.38 3.74
CA LEU A 150 2.65 6.60 3.17
C LEU A 150 3.35 7.71 3.92
N ASP A 151 4.56 7.45 4.40
CA ASP A 151 5.46 8.52 4.81
C ASP A 151 5.90 9.30 3.56
N PRO A 152 5.83 10.66 3.54
CA PRO A 152 6.22 11.47 2.38
C PRO A 152 7.59 11.14 1.81
N ARG A 153 8.54 10.66 2.63
CA ARG A 153 9.89 10.27 2.21
C ARG A 153 9.89 9.10 1.22
N PHE A 154 8.80 8.32 1.15
CA PHE A 154 8.58 7.33 0.10
C PHE A 154 8.85 7.90 -1.29
N PHE A 155 8.30 9.08 -1.61
CA PHE A 155 8.40 9.65 -2.96
C PHE A 155 9.85 9.98 -3.33
N LEU A 156 10.64 10.48 -2.37
CA LEU A 156 12.07 10.69 -2.57
C LEU A 156 12.81 9.37 -2.83
N TYR A 157 12.69 8.42 -1.91
CA TYR A 157 13.49 7.20 -1.97
C TYR A 157 13.09 6.26 -3.11
N GLU A 158 11.82 6.20 -3.47
CA GLU A 158 11.37 5.45 -4.65
C GLU A 158 11.88 6.11 -5.94
N THR A 159 11.88 7.44 -6.01
CA THR A 159 12.46 8.18 -7.15
C THR A 159 13.94 7.87 -7.31
N ILE A 160 14.72 7.94 -6.22
CA ILE A 160 16.15 7.58 -6.22
C ILE A 160 16.35 6.13 -6.69
N SER A 161 15.53 5.20 -6.18
CA SER A 161 15.60 3.79 -6.54
C SER A 161 15.32 3.56 -8.04
N ARG A 162 14.30 4.23 -8.59
CA ARG A 162 13.96 4.13 -10.03
C ARG A 162 15.04 4.73 -10.92
N ILE A 163 15.51 5.94 -10.60
CA ILE A 163 16.58 6.59 -11.35
C ILE A 163 17.85 5.74 -11.29
N GLY A 164 18.22 5.21 -10.13
CA GLY A 164 19.40 4.35 -10.00
C GLY A 164 19.32 3.02 -10.76
N ARG A 165 18.11 2.48 -11.01
CA ARG A 165 17.92 1.31 -11.89
C ARG A 165 18.06 1.66 -13.37
N ILE A 166 17.57 2.82 -13.78
CA ILE A 166 17.58 3.29 -15.18
C ILE A 166 18.97 3.81 -15.56
N MET A 167 19.59 4.59 -14.67
CA MET A 167 20.89 5.24 -14.83
C MET A 167 21.72 5.03 -13.55
N PRO A 168 22.43 3.89 -13.41
CA PRO A 168 23.21 3.58 -12.22
C PRO A 168 24.26 4.63 -11.84
N THR A 169 24.79 5.37 -12.81
CA THR A 169 25.75 6.45 -12.56
C THR A 169 25.16 7.62 -11.76
N SER A 170 23.85 7.85 -11.82
CA SER A 170 23.17 8.86 -11.00
C SER A 170 22.93 8.40 -9.56
N ALA A 171 23.10 7.12 -9.24
CA ALA A 171 22.95 6.68 -7.87
C ALA A 171 24.05 7.25 -6.95
N TYR A 172 25.23 7.56 -7.51
CA TYR A 172 26.38 8.11 -6.76
C TYR A 172 26.10 9.50 -6.18
N MET A 173 25.44 10.40 -6.93
CA MET A 173 25.08 11.74 -6.42
C MET A 173 24.13 11.66 -5.21
N PHE A 174 23.11 10.79 -5.26
CA PHE A 174 22.23 10.56 -4.12
C PHE A 174 22.97 9.94 -2.94
N ALA A 175 23.85 8.97 -3.18
CA ALA A 175 24.63 8.32 -2.12
C ALA A 175 25.65 9.25 -1.46
N ASN A 176 26.24 10.19 -2.21
CA ASN A 176 27.08 11.22 -1.62
C ASN A 176 26.27 12.20 -0.73
N VAL A 177 25.06 12.56 -1.13
CA VAL A 177 24.23 13.52 -0.38
C VAL A 177 23.52 12.88 0.82
N LEU A 178 23.07 11.63 0.69
CA LEU A 178 22.17 10.97 1.66
C LEU A 178 22.74 9.70 2.29
N GLY A 179 23.92 9.23 1.86
CA GLY A 179 24.43 7.91 2.25
C GLY A 179 24.94 7.85 3.68
N ARG A 180 25.56 8.92 4.18
CA ARG A 180 25.99 9.01 5.58
C ARG A 180 24.86 9.57 6.47
N PRO A 181 24.66 9.06 7.70
CA PRO A 181 23.60 9.54 8.58
C PRO A 181 23.65 11.06 8.89
N SER A 182 24.84 11.64 9.01
CA SER A 182 25.03 13.09 9.21
C SER A 182 24.50 13.90 8.04
N ASP A 183 24.86 13.48 6.83
CA ASP A 183 24.58 14.21 5.59
C ASP A 183 23.09 14.13 5.29
N ARG A 184 22.51 12.93 5.46
CA ARG A 184 21.06 12.71 5.33
C ARG A 184 20.25 13.63 6.25
N ARG A 185 20.62 13.74 7.53
CA ARG A 185 19.93 14.62 8.48
C ARG A 185 19.91 16.09 8.04
N SER A 186 20.95 16.55 7.34
CA SER A 186 21.06 17.92 6.82
C SER A 186 20.32 18.12 5.49
N HIS A 187 20.44 17.16 4.57
CA HIS A 187 19.99 17.30 3.19
C HIS A 187 18.57 16.77 2.94
N GLU A 188 18.14 15.67 3.57
CA GLU A 188 16.81 15.07 3.37
C GLU A 188 15.69 16.09 3.60
N PRO A 189 15.63 16.86 4.71
CA PRO A 189 14.56 17.83 4.92
C PRO A 189 14.52 18.93 3.86
N ARG A 190 15.67 19.28 3.26
CA ARG A 190 15.74 20.32 2.21
C ARG A 190 15.17 19.80 0.89
N ILE A 191 15.52 18.58 0.50
CA ILE A 191 14.96 17.92 -0.68
C ILE A 191 13.46 17.73 -0.52
N MET A 192 13.02 17.34 0.69
CA MET A 192 11.62 17.09 0.99
C MET A 192 10.74 18.32 0.83
N ARG A 193 11.22 19.56 1.01
CA ARG A 193 10.40 20.77 0.82
C ARG A 193 9.68 20.83 -0.52
N GLY A 194 10.37 20.48 -1.61
CA GLY A 194 9.75 20.45 -2.94
C GLY A 194 8.72 19.31 -3.08
N PHE A 195 8.93 18.17 -2.42
CA PHE A 195 7.96 17.07 -2.40
C PHE A 195 6.75 17.40 -1.51
N GLU A 196 6.95 18.10 -0.40
CA GLU A 196 5.89 18.54 0.49
C GLU A 196 4.96 19.54 -0.21
N GLU A 197 5.52 20.54 -0.90
CA GLU A 197 4.76 21.49 -1.73
C GLU A 197 3.99 20.75 -2.85
N ALA A 198 4.64 19.82 -3.54
CA ALA A 198 3.99 18.98 -4.54
C ALA A 198 2.81 18.18 -3.98
N LEU A 199 2.99 17.60 -2.78
CA LEU A 199 1.94 16.88 -2.07
C LEU A 199 0.80 17.80 -1.63
N GLU A 200 1.08 19.05 -1.26
CA GLU A 200 0.05 20.05 -0.97
C GLU A 200 -0.77 20.41 -2.22
N ARG A 201 -0.13 20.59 -3.37
CA ARG A 201 -0.82 20.83 -4.65
C ARG A 201 -1.70 19.64 -5.02
N LEU A 202 -1.19 18.41 -4.89
CA LEU A 202 -1.95 17.19 -5.13
C LEU A 202 -3.08 16.98 -4.13
N ALA A 203 -2.91 17.39 -2.87
CA ALA A 203 -3.97 17.36 -1.86
C ALA A 203 -5.10 18.35 -2.21
N LYS A 204 -4.76 19.58 -2.62
CA LYS A 204 -5.74 20.57 -3.11
C LYS A 204 -6.48 20.09 -4.35
N ALA A 205 -5.80 19.35 -5.22
CA ALA A 205 -6.40 18.70 -6.38
C ALA A 205 -7.21 17.41 -6.04
N GLY A 206 -7.29 17.04 -4.75
CA GLY A 206 -8.06 15.89 -4.27
C GLY A 206 -7.44 14.53 -4.56
N TRP A 207 -6.16 14.44 -4.94
CA TRP A 207 -5.47 13.18 -5.23
C TRP A 207 -5.07 12.43 -3.95
N VAL A 208 -4.67 13.18 -2.93
CA VAL A 208 -4.22 12.65 -1.64
C VAL A 208 -4.85 13.42 -0.49
N ARG A 209 -4.85 12.82 0.69
CA ARG A 209 -5.17 13.48 1.96
C ARG A 209 -4.02 13.29 2.95
N ARG A 210 -3.85 14.24 3.86
CA ARG A 210 -2.89 14.13 4.96
C ARG A 210 -3.61 13.69 6.24
N GLU A 211 -3.00 12.76 6.97
CA GLU A 211 -3.51 12.22 8.24
C GLU A 211 -2.30 11.89 9.11
N ASP A 212 -2.18 12.52 10.28
CA ASP A 212 -1.10 12.29 11.27
C ASP A 212 0.34 12.34 10.70
N GLY A 213 0.58 13.25 9.74
CA GLY A 213 1.89 13.38 9.07
C GLY A 213 2.12 12.40 7.91
N PHE A 214 1.19 11.48 7.67
CA PHE A 214 1.20 10.55 6.53
C PHE A 214 0.35 11.07 5.37
N VAL A 215 0.60 10.50 4.19
CA VAL A 215 -0.15 10.72 2.95
C VAL A 215 -0.98 9.49 2.67
N ARG A 216 -2.27 9.68 2.36
CA ARG A 216 -3.17 8.62 1.93
C ARG A 216 -3.79 8.97 0.58
N LEU A 217 -4.00 7.95 -0.25
CA LEU A 217 -4.69 8.13 -1.52
C LEU A 217 -6.18 8.36 -1.31
N THR A 218 -6.78 9.13 -2.21
CA THR A 218 -8.23 9.28 -2.26
C THR A 218 -8.86 8.37 -3.32
N PRO A 219 -10.17 8.07 -3.22
CA PRO A 219 -10.89 7.39 -4.29
C PRO A 219 -10.80 8.11 -5.65
N ALA A 220 -10.60 9.43 -5.67
CA ALA A 220 -10.46 10.20 -6.91
C ALA A 220 -9.18 9.84 -7.66
N ALA A 221 -8.04 9.70 -6.96
CA ALA A 221 -6.79 9.25 -7.56
C ALA A 221 -6.92 7.82 -8.13
N LEU A 222 -7.58 6.93 -7.40
CA LEU A 222 -7.80 5.54 -7.84
C LEU A 222 -8.63 5.44 -9.14
N ARG A 223 -9.63 6.31 -9.32
CA ARG A 223 -10.40 6.39 -10.57
C ARG A 223 -9.55 6.87 -11.75
N ALA A 224 -8.62 7.80 -11.54
CA ALA A 224 -7.73 8.28 -12.59
C ALA A 224 -6.84 7.17 -13.18
N THR A 225 -6.44 6.19 -12.37
CA THR A 225 -5.70 5.00 -12.81
C THR A 225 -6.49 4.13 -13.80
N ARG A 226 -7.80 3.94 -13.57
CA ARG A 226 -8.66 3.12 -14.46
C ARG A 226 -8.75 3.70 -15.87
N MET A 227 -8.62 5.02 -16.00
CA MET A 227 -8.59 5.71 -17.29
C MET A 227 -7.21 5.69 -17.99
N ARG A 228 -6.12 5.52 -17.22
CA ARG A 228 -4.74 5.50 -17.72
C ARG A 228 -4.29 4.13 -18.24
N PHE A 229 -4.99 3.04 -17.90
CA PHE A 229 -4.77 1.71 -18.49
C PHE A 229 -4.91 1.69 -20.03
N LEU A 230 -5.54 2.72 -20.60
CA LEU A 230 -5.70 2.91 -22.04
C LEU A 230 -4.55 3.68 -22.72
N SER A 231 -3.55 4.25 -22.02
CA SER A 231 -2.61 5.19 -22.66
C SER A 231 -1.10 4.95 -22.57
N THR A 232 -0.45 4.53 -21.47
CA THR A 232 1.04 4.51 -21.48
C THR A 232 1.70 3.65 -20.40
N LEU A 233 2.15 2.44 -20.76
CA LEU A 233 3.19 1.66 -20.05
C LEU A 233 4.32 1.22 -21.00
N ALA A 234 4.59 2.02 -22.04
CA ALA A 234 5.67 1.75 -22.99
C ALA A 234 6.59 2.97 -23.13
N LEU A 235 7.28 3.33 -22.05
CA LEU A 235 8.50 4.12 -22.15
C LEU A 235 9.66 3.15 -22.40
N SER A 236 9.76 2.71 -23.66
CA SER A 236 10.92 2.02 -24.17
C SER A 236 12.14 2.94 -24.00
N VAL A 237 13.10 2.54 -23.15
CA VAL A 237 14.42 3.19 -23.02
C VAL A 237 15.05 3.46 -24.39
N GLU A 238 14.78 2.58 -25.35
CA GLU A 238 15.20 2.68 -26.74
C GLU A 238 14.67 3.91 -27.51
N LYS A 239 13.43 4.37 -27.24
CA LYS A 239 12.86 5.61 -27.84
C LYS A 239 13.47 6.87 -27.23
N LEU A 240 13.80 6.79 -25.94
CA LEU A 240 14.40 7.85 -25.12
C LEU A 240 15.82 8.17 -25.59
N PHE A 241 16.62 7.13 -25.89
CA PHE A 241 17.95 7.28 -26.51
C PHE A 241 17.91 7.61 -28.01
N ARG A 242 16.86 7.21 -28.76
CA ARG A 242 16.70 7.56 -30.18
C ARG A 242 16.52 9.07 -30.40
N GLY A 243 15.89 9.78 -29.47
CA GLY A 243 15.72 11.24 -29.51
C GLY A 243 17.01 12.03 -29.24
N LEU A 244 17.92 11.47 -28.44
CA LEU A 244 19.22 12.06 -28.07
C LEU A 244 20.25 12.04 -29.20
N ARG A 245 20.10 11.14 -30.18
CA ARG A 245 20.99 11.04 -31.37
C ARG A 245 21.12 12.35 -32.15
N LYS A 246 20.13 13.25 -32.08
CA LYS A 246 20.13 14.55 -32.77
C LYS A 246 20.87 15.67 -32.02
N TYR A 247 21.28 15.46 -30.76
CA TYR A 247 21.84 16.51 -29.89
C TYR A 247 23.33 16.33 -29.54
N VAL A 248 24.08 15.60 -30.39
CA VAL A 248 25.55 15.64 -30.55
C VAL A 248 26.37 15.00 -29.40
N THR A 249 27.30 14.13 -29.80
CA THR A 249 28.26 13.39 -28.96
C THR A 249 29.03 14.23 -27.94
N ARG A 250 29.36 15.49 -28.27
CA ARG A 250 30.13 16.42 -27.40
C ARG A 250 29.31 17.06 -26.27
N ALA A 251 28.02 17.30 -26.50
CA ALA A 251 27.12 17.77 -25.44
C ALA A 251 26.79 16.62 -24.46
N LEU A 252 26.65 15.40 -24.98
CA LEU A 252 26.45 14.19 -24.17
C LEU A 252 27.62 13.95 -23.20
N THR A 253 28.87 14.09 -23.66
CA THR A 253 30.05 13.94 -22.78
C THR A 253 30.08 14.98 -21.66
N GLY A 254 29.72 16.23 -21.97
CA GLY A 254 29.62 17.30 -20.98
C GLY A 254 28.51 17.06 -19.94
N LEU A 255 27.37 16.53 -20.37
CA LEU A 255 26.27 16.13 -19.49
C LEU A 255 26.61 14.94 -18.60
N MET A 256 27.48 14.03 -19.07
CA MET A 256 27.88 12.85 -18.30
C MET A 256 28.99 13.15 -17.26
N ARG A 257 29.76 14.22 -17.47
CA ARG A 257 30.91 14.58 -16.62
C ARG A 257 30.57 14.72 -15.12
N PRO A 258 29.45 15.35 -14.72
CA PRO A 258 29.05 15.40 -13.33
C PRO A 258 28.96 14.03 -12.65
N TYR A 259 28.41 13.04 -13.34
CA TYR A 259 28.23 11.71 -12.76
C TYR A 259 29.56 10.95 -12.60
N VAL A 260 30.56 11.25 -13.45
CA VAL A 260 31.92 10.70 -13.29
C VAL A 260 32.55 11.26 -12.03
N LEU A 261 32.47 12.58 -11.84
CA LEU A 261 32.97 13.25 -10.64
C LEU A 261 32.29 12.73 -9.37
N GLU A 262 30.97 12.55 -9.39
CA GLU A 262 30.21 11.97 -8.28
C GLU A 262 30.68 10.56 -7.91
N ARG A 263 30.99 9.73 -8.92
CA ARG A 263 31.54 8.39 -8.70
C ARG A 263 32.94 8.45 -8.07
N GLU A 264 33.81 9.34 -8.53
CA GLU A 264 35.16 9.52 -7.97
C GLU A 264 35.11 10.01 -6.53
N VAL A 265 34.27 11.01 -6.26
CA VAL A 265 34.04 11.52 -4.91
C VAL A 265 33.46 10.43 -4.00
N PHE A 266 32.51 9.64 -4.50
CA PHE A 266 31.96 8.51 -3.74
C PHE A 266 33.05 7.49 -3.39
N ALA A 267 33.93 7.15 -4.35
CA ALA A 267 35.06 6.27 -4.09
C ALA A 267 35.99 6.82 -2.99
N ARG A 268 36.32 8.12 -3.04
CA ARG A 268 37.11 8.80 -2.00
C ARG A 268 36.42 8.77 -0.62
N ARG A 269 35.09 8.88 -0.59
CA ARG A 269 34.31 8.99 0.65
C ARG A 269 33.95 7.65 1.30
N PHE A 270 33.81 6.58 0.51
CA PHE A 270 33.33 5.28 1.00
C PHE A 270 34.40 4.17 0.92
N GLY A 271 35.56 4.43 0.32
CA GLY A 271 36.72 3.54 0.32
C GLY A 271 36.38 2.15 -0.22
N ILE A 272 36.73 1.10 0.53
CA ILE A 272 36.49 -0.30 0.16
C ILE A 272 35.00 -0.59 -0.12
N ARG A 273 34.08 0.09 0.59
CA ARG A 273 32.62 -0.09 0.40
C ARG A 273 32.09 0.57 -0.88
N ALA A 274 32.93 1.32 -1.61
CA ALA A 274 32.55 1.94 -2.86
C ALA A 274 32.41 0.95 -4.03
N GLN A 275 32.86 -0.30 -3.86
CA GLN A 275 32.69 -1.38 -4.85
C GLN A 275 31.26 -1.95 -4.89
N LEU A 276 30.45 -1.65 -3.86
CA LEU A 276 29.05 -2.05 -3.79
C LEU A 276 28.15 -1.06 -4.56
N ASN A 277 26.94 -1.50 -4.94
CA ASN A 277 25.95 -0.61 -5.55
C ASN A 277 25.60 0.55 -4.60
N PRO A 278 25.83 1.84 -4.95
CA PRO A 278 25.71 2.98 -4.05
C PRO A 278 24.35 3.12 -3.34
N LEU A 279 23.29 2.54 -3.91
CA LEU A 279 21.96 2.47 -3.29
C LEU A 279 21.91 1.66 -1.98
N TRP A 280 22.94 0.85 -1.66
CA TRP A 280 23.02 0.14 -0.37
C TRP A 280 23.00 1.10 0.83
N THR A 281 23.40 2.35 0.62
CA THR A 281 23.42 3.39 1.65
C THR A 281 22.05 4.04 1.88
N MET A 282 21.06 3.79 1.01
CA MET A 282 19.75 4.42 1.06
C MET A 282 18.74 3.61 1.90
N PRO A 283 17.81 4.28 2.61
CA PRO A 283 16.57 3.66 3.08
C PRO A 283 15.82 2.96 1.95
N ARG A 284 15.14 1.85 2.25
CA ARG A 284 14.35 1.13 1.25
C ARG A 284 12.98 1.80 1.12
N PRO A 285 12.47 2.03 -0.10
CA PRO A 285 11.14 2.63 -0.31
C PRO A 285 10.01 1.90 0.45
N GLU A 286 10.16 0.60 0.61
CA GLU A 286 9.24 -0.31 1.30
C GLU A 286 9.11 -0.01 2.80
N ASP A 287 10.12 0.61 3.41
CA ASP A 287 10.12 0.99 4.84
C ASP A 287 9.11 2.11 5.15
N PHE A 288 8.57 2.76 4.13
CA PHE A 288 7.69 3.93 4.24
C PHE A 288 6.19 3.62 4.05
N PHE A 289 5.83 2.34 4.03
CA PHE A 289 4.45 1.86 3.90
C PHE A 289 3.93 1.40 5.25
N PHE A 290 2.76 1.92 5.65
CA PHE A 290 2.15 1.56 6.92
C PHE A 290 0.66 1.22 6.75
N LEU A 291 0.18 0.34 7.62
CA LEU A 291 -1.24 0.04 7.78
C LEU A 291 -1.62 0.27 9.25
N LYS A 292 -2.86 0.70 9.47
CA LYS A 292 -3.41 0.92 10.81
C LYS A 292 -3.88 -0.42 11.38
N THR A 293 -3.34 -0.82 12.51
CA THR A 293 -3.70 -2.04 13.23
C THR A 293 -4.15 -1.69 14.65
N LYS A 294 -4.55 -2.69 15.45
CA LYS A 294 -4.84 -2.50 16.88
C LYS A 294 -3.62 -1.98 17.66
N LEU A 295 -2.41 -2.28 17.19
CA LEU A 295 -1.13 -1.84 17.76
C LEU A 295 -0.65 -0.47 17.23
N GLY A 296 -1.50 0.25 16.50
CA GLY A 296 -1.14 1.51 15.83
C GLY A 296 -0.66 1.28 14.39
N LEU A 297 0.15 2.20 13.88
CA LEU A 297 0.70 2.08 12.52
C LEU A 297 1.85 1.06 12.50
N ARG A 298 1.73 0.03 11.66
CA ARG A 298 2.73 -1.03 11.49
C ARG A 298 3.25 -1.06 10.05
N PRO A 299 4.55 -1.36 9.82
CA PRO A 299 5.08 -1.47 8.47
C PRO A 299 4.35 -2.53 7.64
N ALA A 300 3.87 -2.15 6.47
CA ALA A 300 2.99 -2.99 5.65
C ALA A 300 3.73 -3.92 4.69
N LEU A 301 5.02 -3.73 4.45
CA LEU A 301 5.83 -4.52 3.50
C LEU A 301 6.99 -5.27 4.19
N LYS A 302 6.87 -5.48 5.50
CA LYS A 302 7.82 -6.23 6.30
C LYS A 302 7.19 -7.54 6.76
N GLU A 303 8.01 -8.58 6.71
CA GLU A 303 7.67 -9.87 7.31
C GLU A 303 7.34 -9.70 8.79
N VAL A 304 6.42 -10.53 9.25
CA VAL A 304 5.91 -10.46 10.62
C VAL A 304 6.97 -10.97 11.59
N ALA A 305 7.37 -10.12 12.54
CA ALA A 305 8.05 -10.57 13.76
C ALA A 305 6.97 -10.99 14.78
N LEU A 306 6.61 -12.27 14.79
CA LEU A 306 5.53 -12.82 15.63
C LEU A 306 5.78 -12.59 17.13
N GLU A 307 7.04 -12.65 17.54
CA GLU A 307 7.50 -12.39 18.91
C GLU A 307 7.31 -10.91 19.29
N GLU A 308 7.53 -9.97 18.34
CA GLU A 308 7.25 -8.55 18.60
C GLU A 308 5.76 -8.28 18.74
N VAL A 309 4.93 -8.95 17.93
CA VAL A 309 3.47 -8.85 18.04
C VAL A 309 3.02 -9.43 19.39
N ALA A 310 3.51 -10.60 19.77
CA ALA A 310 3.15 -11.25 21.03
C ALA A 310 3.55 -10.41 22.25
N ARG A 311 4.77 -9.84 22.26
CA ARG A 311 5.23 -8.92 23.33
C ARG A 311 4.38 -7.67 23.45
N ALA A 312 3.78 -7.20 22.36
CA ALA A 312 2.95 -5.99 22.38
C ALA A 312 1.55 -6.24 22.97
N ILE A 313 1.07 -7.49 23.02
CA ILE A 313 -0.30 -7.83 23.43
C ILE A 313 -0.39 -8.61 24.74
N GLY A 314 0.68 -9.29 25.19
CA GLY A 314 0.61 -10.13 26.37
C GLY A 314 1.95 -10.29 27.11
N PRO A 315 1.92 -10.99 28.26
CA PRO A 315 3.06 -11.12 29.16
C PRO A 315 4.03 -12.19 28.65
N VAL A 316 4.70 -11.91 27.55
CA VAL A 316 5.75 -12.77 26.98
C VAL A 316 7.10 -12.05 26.99
N GLY A 317 8.19 -12.79 27.15
CA GLY A 317 9.52 -12.26 27.43
C GLY A 317 10.41 -12.07 26.19
N SER A 318 11.72 -12.12 26.39
CA SER A 318 12.72 -12.05 25.30
C SER A 318 13.19 -13.42 24.80
N ARG A 319 12.85 -14.51 25.50
CA ARG A 319 13.26 -15.89 25.21
C ARG A 319 12.03 -16.80 25.23
N ASP A 320 11.15 -16.58 24.27
CA ASP A 320 9.89 -17.31 24.18
C ASP A 320 9.97 -18.42 23.15
N ASP A 321 9.32 -19.54 23.43
CA ASP A 321 9.16 -20.63 22.49
C ASP A 321 7.95 -20.37 21.59
N VAL A 322 8.16 -20.46 20.26
CA VAL A 322 7.11 -20.30 19.26
C VAL A 322 6.64 -21.67 18.79
N LEU A 323 5.41 -22.03 19.17
CA LEU A 323 4.74 -23.23 18.69
C LEU A 323 3.81 -22.85 17.55
N ILE A 324 3.99 -23.50 16.39
CA ILE A 324 3.16 -23.29 15.21
C ILE A 324 2.42 -24.60 14.91
N SER A 325 1.10 -24.57 15.03
CA SER A 325 0.23 -25.65 14.57
C SER A 325 -0.53 -25.17 13.34
N GLN A 326 -0.41 -25.90 12.23
CA GLN A 326 -1.22 -25.62 11.05
C GLN A 326 -2.65 -26.10 11.31
N VAL A 327 -3.62 -25.24 11.02
CA VAL A 327 -5.03 -25.60 10.98
C VAL A 327 -5.38 -25.73 9.50
N GLU A 328 -5.99 -26.85 9.11
CA GLU A 328 -6.43 -27.02 7.72
C GLU A 328 -7.52 -25.98 7.42
N GLY A 329 -7.18 -25.01 6.56
CA GLY A 329 -8.12 -24.08 5.95
C GLY A 329 -8.36 -24.48 4.50
N SER A 330 -9.60 -24.34 4.02
CA SER A 330 -9.98 -24.73 2.66
C SER A 330 -9.31 -23.89 1.56
N LEU A 331 -9.01 -22.61 1.85
CA LEU A 331 -8.54 -21.62 0.85
C LEU A 331 -7.28 -20.83 1.25
N ASN A 332 -7.01 -20.71 2.55
CA ASN A 332 -5.86 -20.03 3.14
C ASN A 332 -5.00 -21.01 3.93
N LEU A 333 -3.70 -20.75 3.99
CA LEU A 333 -2.89 -21.39 5.02
C LEU A 333 -3.14 -20.64 6.33
N VAL A 334 -3.82 -21.30 7.26
CA VAL A 334 -4.12 -20.77 8.60
C VAL A 334 -3.18 -21.45 9.59
N CYS A 335 -2.35 -20.66 10.28
CA CYS A 335 -1.48 -21.16 11.32
C CYS A 335 -1.93 -20.59 12.67
N LEU A 336 -2.21 -21.48 13.62
CA LEU A 336 -2.32 -21.10 15.02
C LEU A 336 -0.90 -21.02 15.58
N VAL A 337 -0.55 -19.85 16.11
CA VAL A 337 0.75 -19.58 16.71
C VAL A 337 0.55 -19.37 18.20
N THR A 338 1.25 -20.14 19.02
CA THR A 338 1.33 -19.94 20.46
C THR A 338 2.74 -19.52 20.82
N VAL A 339 2.89 -18.31 21.37
CA VAL A 339 4.14 -17.82 21.92
C VAL A 339 4.10 -18.04 23.43
N ARG A 340 5.02 -18.87 23.96
CA ARG A 340 5.10 -19.20 25.39
C ARG A 340 6.33 -18.53 26.00
N GLY A 341 6.11 -17.69 27.00
CA GLY A 341 7.17 -17.12 27.83
C GLY A 341 7.05 -17.57 29.28
N GLU A 342 8.03 -17.20 30.09
CA GLU A 342 8.04 -17.51 31.54
C GLU A 342 6.84 -16.89 32.29
N LEU A 343 6.30 -15.79 31.77
CA LEU A 343 5.23 -15.00 32.40
C LEU A 343 3.83 -15.35 31.88
N GLY A 344 3.71 -16.22 30.87
CA GLY A 344 2.42 -16.58 30.27
C GLY A 344 2.52 -17.01 28.81
N SER A 345 1.38 -17.08 28.14
CA SER A 345 1.32 -17.44 26.73
C SER A 345 0.35 -16.57 25.96
N VAL A 346 0.67 -16.32 24.69
CA VAL A 346 -0.15 -15.55 23.76
C VAL A 346 -0.47 -16.44 22.57
N ARG A 347 -1.75 -16.49 22.18
CA ARG A 347 -2.23 -17.19 20.98
C ARG A 347 -2.62 -16.20 19.89
N LEU A 348 -2.23 -16.52 18.66
CA LEU A 348 -2.39 -15.69 17.47
C LEU A 348 -2.82 -16.56 16.29
N VAL A 349 -3.55 -15.96 15.36
CA VAL A 349 -3.86 -16.58 14.07
C VAL A 349 -3.07 -15.87 12.99
N VAL A 350 -2.36 -16.64 12.16
CA VAL A 350 -1.66 -16.15 10.98
C VAL A 350 -2.34 -16.72 9.74
N LYS A 351 -2.95 -15.86 8.93
CA LYS A 351 -3.58 -16.22 7.66
C LYS A 351 -2.68 -15.81 6.50
N LYS A 352 -2.28 -16.75 5.64
CA LYS A 352 -1.60 -16.46 4.36
C LYS A 352 -2.56 -16.65 3.19
N PHE A 353 -2.82 -15.56 2.47
CA PHE A 353 -3.76 -15.51 1.36
C PHE A 353 -3.05 -15.79 0.03
N ARG A 354 -3.06 -17.06 -0.38
CA ARG A 354 -2.48 -17.47 -1.66
C ARG A 354 -3.36 -16.99 -2.81
N SER A 355 -2.73 -16.54 -3.89
CA SER A 355 -3.38 -16.36 -5.20
C SER A 355 -3.45 -17.71 -5.88
N TRP A 356 -4.64 -18.09 -6.31
CA TRP A 356 -4.88 -19.37 -6.97
C TRP A 356 -5.34 -19.10 -8.40
N ASP A 357 -4.38 -19.11 -9.32
CA ASP A 357 -4.66 -18.94 -10.74
C ASP A 357 -4.83 -20.35 -11.35
N ASN A 358 -6.00 -21.02 -11.26
CA ASN A 358 -6.35 -22.19 -12.09
C ASN A 358 -7.77 -22.80 -11.89
N LEU A 359 -8.16 -23.59 -12.91
CA LEU A 359 -9.44 -24.27 -13.26
C LEU A 359 -10.49 -24.57 -12.16
N LYS A 360 -10.10 -24.98 -10.94
CA LYS A 360 -11.04 -25.32 -9.84
C LYS A 360 -12.01 -24.17 -9.50
N TRP A 361 -11.55 -22.94 -9.71
CA TRP A 361 -12.32 -21.72 -9.51
C TRP A 361 -13.27 -21.36 -10.64
N LEU A 362 -12.96 -21.78 -11.88
CA LEU A 362 -13.86 -21.63 -13.00
C LEU A 362 -15.11 -22.47 -12.76
N SER A 363 -14.95 -23.70 -12.28
CA SER A 363 -16.05 -24.59 -11.89
C SER A 363 -16.91 -24.03 -10.75
N LEU A 364 -16.32 -23.51 -9.67
CA LEU A 364 -17.08 -22.83 -8.61
C LEU A 364 -17.83 -21.58 -9.13
N ARG A 365 -17.17 -20.74 -9.93
CA ARG A 365 -17.78 -19.54 -10.55
C ARG A 365 -18.92 -19.87 -11.51
N LEU A 366 -18.80 -20.93 -12.29
CA LEU A 366 -19.84 -21.41 -13.20
C LEU A 366 -21.02 -22.02 -12.43
N TRP A 367 -20.75 -22.71 -11.33
CA TRP A 367 -21.77 -23.35 -10.51
C TRP A 367 -22.61 -22.34 -9.72
N VAL A 368 -21.99 -21.32 -9.14
CA VAL A 368 -22.69 -20.21 -8.45
C VAL A 368 -23.08 -19.06 -9.39
N LEU A 369 -22.97 -19.27 -10.71
CA LEU A 369 -23.20 -18.24 -11.72
C LEU A 369 -24.64 -17.72 -11.64
N GLY A 370 -24.76 -16.39 -11.54
CA GLY A 370 -26.04 -15.71 -11.36
C GLY A 370 -26.53 -15.66 -9.91
N ALA A 371 -25.92 -16.44 -8.99
CA ALA A 371 -26.25 -16.44 -7.56
C ALA A 371 -25.37 -15.47 -6.76
N LYS A 372 -24.04 -15.58 -6.89
CA LYS A 372 -23.05 -14.75 -6.17
C LYS A 372 -21.72 -14.63 -6.91
N LYS A 373 -20.96 -13.55 -6.68
CA LYS A 373 -19.60 -13.35 -7.21
C LYS A 373 -18.56 -13.47 -6.10
N PHE A 374 -17.76 -14.55 -6.10
CA PHE A 374 -16.67 -14.76 -5.14
C PHE A 374 -15.35 -14.11 -5.57
N ILE A 375 -14.54 -13.70 -4.58
CA ILE A 375 -13.18 -13.22 -4.81
C ILE A 375 -12.18 -14.36 -4.73
N ILE A 376 -11.25 -14.32 -5.68
CA ILE A 376 -10.25 -15.36 -5.87
C ILE A 376 -8.83 -14.86 -5.65
N SER A 377 -8.59 -13.56 -5.90
CA SER A 377 -7.28 -12.96 -5.69
C SER A 377 -6.95 -12.94 -4.20
N GLY A 378 -5.85 -13.59 -3.80
CA GLY A 378 -5.40 -13.61 -2.40
C GLY A 378 -5.20 -12.21 -1.82
N ARG A 379 -4.71 -11.27 -2.64
CA ARG A 379 -4.58 -9.85 -2.26
C ARG A 379 -5.92 -9.21 -1.90
N GLU A 380 -6.95 -9.48 -2.70
CA GLU A 380 -8.27 -8.87 -2.50
C GLU A 380 -9.02 -9.52 -1.34
N ARG A 381 -8.82 -10.83 -1.11
CA ARG A 381 -9.30 -11.53 0.10
C ARG A 381 -8.66 -10.97 1.36
N LEU A 382 -7.33 -10.80 1.36
CA LEU A 382 -6.60 -10.11 2.44
C LEU A 382 -7.13 -8.69 2.69
N ARG A 383 -7.37 -7.92 1.61
CA ARG A 383 -7.92 -6.56 1.73
C ARG A 383 -9.29 -6.59 2.39
N ARG A 384 -10.17 -7.51 1.98
CA ARG A 384 -11.52 -7.64 2.55
C ARG A 384 -11.47 -8.03 4.01
N GLU A 385 -10.69 -9.05 4.36
CA GLU A 385 -10.47 -9.42 5.76
C GLU A 385 -10.04 -8.20 6.57
N TYR A 386 -8.99 -7.51 6.13
CA TYR A 386 -8.47 -6.33 6.80
C TYR A 386 -9.50 -5.20 6.95
N THR A 387 -10.20 -4.87 5.86
CA THR A 387 -11.14 -3.73 5.86
C THR A 387 -12.46 -4.04 6.56
N MET A 388 -12.97 -5.27 6.46
CA MET A 388 -14.25 -5.67 7.03
C MET A 388 -14.14 -5.99 8.52
N CYS A 389 -13.05 -6.64 8.98
CA CYS A 389 -12.80 -6.79 10.43
C CYS A 389 -12.72 -5.42 11.10
N ARG A 390 -11.95 -4.48 10.53
CA ARG A 390 -11.87 -3.12 11.08
C ARG A 390 -13.22 -2.41 11.12
N LEU A 391 -13.95 -2.45 10.01
CA LEU A 391 -15.26 -1.81 9.91
C LEU A 391 -16.24 -2.37 10.94
N LEU A 392 -16.42 -3.69 10.99
CA LEU A 392 -17.36 -4.31 11.90
C LEU A 392 -16.91 -4.14 13.36
N GLY A 393 -15.61 -4.18 13.64
CA GLY A 393 -15.09 -3.87 14.98
C GLY A 393 -15.40 -2.44 15.42
N GLU A 394 -15.28 -1.45 14.52
CA GLU A 394 -15.66 -0.05 14.77
C GLU A 394 -17.19 0.11 15.01
N GLU A 395 -18.01 -0.74 14.40
CA GLU A 395 -19.47 -0.84 14.64
C GLU A 395 -19.85 -1.70 15.87
N GLY A 396 -18.85 -2.13 16.66
CA GLY A 396 -19.06 -2.86 17.91
C GLY A 396 -19.39 -4.36 17.75
N PHE A 397 -19.05 -4.95 16.62
CA PHE A 397 -19.10 -6.40 16.45
C PHE A 397 -17.89 -7.06 17.08
N ARG A 398 -18.08 -8.29 17.59
CA ARG A 398 -16.98 -9.14 18.00
C ARG A 398 -16.36 -9.78 16.76
N VAL A 399 -15.18 -9.31 16.40
CA VAL A 399 -14.36 -9.80 15.28
C VAL A 399 -12.89 -9.85 15.74
N PRO A 400 -12.01 -10.61 15.08
CA PRO A 400 -10.60 -10.64 15.44
C PRO A 400 -9.95 -9.26 15.35
N GLU A 401 -9.23 -8.87 16.39
CA GLU A 401 -8.36 -7.69 16.34
C GLU A 401 -7.16 -7.96 15.42
N ILE A 402 -6.93 -7.06 14.47
CA ILE A 402 -5.80 -7.19 13.54
C ILE A 402 -4.56 -6.56 14.16
N TYR A 403 -3.48 -7.34 14.27
CA TYR A 403 -2.22 -6.89 14.85
C TYR A 403 -1.17 -6.50 13.82
N HIS A 404 -1.10 -7.23 12.69
CA HIS A 404 -0.13 -6.97 11.63
C HIS A 404 -0.64 -7.42 10.26
N VAL A 405 -0.22 -6.73 9.20
CA VAL A 405 -0.47 -7.12 7.81
C VAL A 405 0.83 -7.00 7.03
N ASP A 406 1.24 -8.09 6.38
CA ASP A 406 2.35 -8.08 5.44
C ASP A 406 1.82 -8.22 4.01
N LEU A 407 1.85 -7.09 3.30
CA LEU A 407 1.48 -7.01 1.91
C LEU A 407 2.50 -7.71 1.00
N ARG A 408 3.75 -7.96 1.40
CA ARG A 408 4.69 -8.69 0.53
C ARG A 408 4.28 -10.15 0.41
N SER A 409 4.03 -10.82 1.53
CA SER A 409 3.68 -12.24 1.59
C SER A 409 2.17 -12.53 1.53
N ASN A 410 1.33 -11.48 1.46
CA ASN A 410 -0.12 -11.56 1.64
C ASN A 410 -0.49 -12.27 2.94
N ALA A 411 0.09 -11.83 4.06
CA ALA A 411 -0.17 -12.39 5.38
C ALA A 411 -0.90 -11.40 6.29
N LEU A 412 -1.76 -11.92 7.15
CA LEU A 412 -2.45 -11.19 8.20
C LEU A 412 -2.24 -11.91 9.53
N VAL A 413 -1.96 -11.15 10.58
CA VAL A 413 -1.89 -11.64 11.95
C VAL A 413 -2.97 -10.97 12.76
N GLU A 414 -3.77 -11.80 13.40
CA GLU A 414 -4.93 -11.39 14.16
C GLU A 414 -5.04 -12.17 15.47
N GLU A 415 -5.96 -11.72 16.30
CA GLU A 415 -6.37 -12.35 17.54
C GLU A 415 -6.84 -13.79 17.33
N PHE A 416 -6.39 -14.68 18.22
CA PHE A 416 -7.04 -15.97 18.41
C PHE A 416 -8.25 -15.79 19.33
N ILE A 417 -9.44 -16.14 18.84
CA ILE A 417 -10.69 -16.07 19.62
C ILE A 417 -10.89 -17.40 20.34
N GLU A 418 -10.95 -17.37 21.66
CA GLU A 418 -11.31 -18.53 22.47
C GLU A 418 -12.80 -18.84 22.34
N GLY A 419 -13.15 -20.10 22.09
CA GLY A 419 -14.54 -20.51 22.08
C GLY A 419 -14.77 -21.83 21.35
N VAL A 420 -16.04 -22.14 21.14
CA VAL A 420 -16.51 -23.31 20.38
C VAL A 420 -17.08 -22.83 19.06
N VAL A 421 -16.72 -23.47 17.95
CA VAL A 421 -17.27 -23.15 16.63
C VAL A 421 -18.76 -23.55 16.60
N LEU A 422 -19.64 -22.67 16.11
CA LEU A 422 -21.09 -22.90 16.16
C LEU A 422 -21.51 -24.17 15.39
N SER A 423 -20.82 -24.51 14.31
CA SER A 423 -21.06 -25.77 13.57
C SER A 423 -20.81 -27.03 14.40
N GLU A 424 -19.90 -26.99 15.38
CA GLU A 424 -19.66 -28.12 16.29
C GLU A 424 -20.84 -28.32 17.24
N LEU A 425 -21.42 -27.23 17.77
CA LEU A 425 -22.61 -27.27 18.60
C LEU A 425 -23.84 -27.76 17.81
N ILE A 426 -24.00 -27.25 16.58
CA ILE A 426 -25.06 -27.71 15.66
C ILE A 426 -24.93 -29.20 15.38
N ARG A 427 -23.71 -29.68 15.07
CA ARG A 427 -23.46 -31.09 14.84
C ARG A 427 -23.81 -31.90 16.09
N ALA A 428 -23.26 -31.55 17.25
CA ALA A 428 -23.54 -32.25 18.51
C ALA A 428 -25.06 -32.37 18.79
N PHE A 429 -25.82 -31.30 18.54
CA PHE A 429 -27.28 -31.32 18.70
C PHE A 429 -27.98 -32.23 17.69
N LEU A 430 -27.62 -32.15 16.41
CA LEU A 430 -28.21 -32.99 15.35
C LEU A 430 -27.89 -34.49 15.53
N PHE A 431 -26.78 -34.82 16.19
CA PHE A 431 -26.44 -36.20 16.59
C PHE A 431 -26.98 -36.60 17.97
N GLY A 432 -27.70 -35.71 18.66
CA GLY A 432 -28.33 -35.99 19.97
C GLY A 432 -27.36 -36.00 21.16
N GLU A 433 -26.16 -35.45 21.00
CA GLU A 433 -25.11 -35.40 22.03
C GLU A 433 -25.37 -34.29 23.06
N ILE A 434 -26.11 -33.25 22.68
CA ILE A 434 -26.52 -32.13 23.54
C ILE A 434 -28.01 -31.82 23.39
N GLY A 435 -28.59 -31.21 24.42
CA GLY A 435 -29.98 -30.72 24.40
C GLY A 435 -30.14 -29.38 23.68
N ALA A 436 -31.40 -29.03 23.36
CA ALA A 436 -31.76 -27.83 22.61
C ALA A 436 -31.24 -26.52 23.23
N ASP A 437 -31.30 -26.39 24.56
CA ASP A 437 -30.84 -25.18 25.28
C ASP A 437 -29.36 -24.85 25.02
N GLY A 438 -28.55 -25.87 24.69
CA GLY A 438 -27.12 -25.72 24.43
C GLY A 438 -26.77 -25.12 23.06
N VAL A 439 -27.72 -25.08 22.11
CA VAL A 439 -27.45 -24.64 20.72
C VAL A 439 -28.44 -23.60 20.19
N LEU A 440 -29.71 -23.65 20.59
CA LEU A 440 -30.73 -22.77 20.02
C LEU A 440 -30.46 -21.30 20.32
N ARG A 441 -29.98 -20.98 21.54
CA ARG A 441 -29.63 -19.61 21.92
C ARG A 441 -28.44 -19.06 21.09
N PRO A 442 -27.31 -19.77 20.94
CA PRO A 442 -26.26 -19.36 20.00
C PRO A 442 -26.76 -19.18 18.56
N VAL A 443 -27.61 -20.07 18.05
CA VAL A 443 -28.13 -19.97 16.68
C VAL A 443 -29.06 -18.76 16.50
N GLU A 444 -29.89 -18.47 17.49
CA GLU A 444 -30.70 -17.25 17.52
C GLU A 444 -29.82 -15.99 17.56
N GLU A 445 -28.76 -15.99 18.38
CA GLU A 445 -27.83 -14.85 18.42
C GLU A 445 -27.08 -14.68 17.09
N ALA A 446 -26.75 -15.77 16.38
CA ALA A 446 -26.16 -15.69 15.04
C ALA A 446 -27.10 -14.96 14.05
N GLY A 447 -28.41 -15.23 14.15
CA GLY A 447 -29.45 -14.49 13.43
C GLY A 447 -29.41 -13.00 13.75
N ARG A 448 -29.37 -12.62 15.03
CA ARG A 448 -29.31 -11.20 15.46
C ARG A 448 -28.05 -10.50 14.98
N VAL A 449 -26.89 -11.17 15.07
CA VAL A 449 -25.61 -10.66 14.59
C VAL A 449 -25.65 -10.42 13.08
N LEU A 450 -26.22 -11.34 12.30
CA LEU A 450 -26.36 -11.17 10.86
C LEU A 450 -27.28 -10.00 10.51
N ALA A 451 -28.42 -9.88 11.19
CA ALA A 451 -29.35 -8.77 11.00
C ALA A 451 -28.68 -7.41 11.29
N ARG A 452 -27.89 -7.32 12.37
CA ARG A 452 -27.10 -6.12 12.67
C ARG A 452 -26.09 -5.82 11.56
N ALA A 453 -25.38 -6.82 11.03
CA ALA A 453 -24.40 -6.63 9.95
C ALA A 453 -25.08 -6.06 8.68
N HIS A 454 -26.26 -6.58 8.34
CA HIS A 454 -27.07 -6.05 7.24
C HIS A 454 -27.55 -4.63 7.51
N GLY A 455 -27.90 -4.31 8.76
CA GLY A 455 -28.32 -2.97 9.20
C GLY A 455 -27.24 -1.90 8.97
N VAL A 456 -25.96 -2.26 9.08
CA VAL A 456 -24.82 -1.37 8.74
C VAL A 456 -24.40 -1.47 7.26
N GLY A 457 -25.20 -2.15 6.44
CA GLY A 457 -25.01 -2.25 4.99
C GLY A 457 -23.93 -3.24 4.54
N VAL A 458 -23.54 -4.18 5.40
CA VAL A 458 -22.53 -5.21 5.11
C VAL A 458 -23.22 -6.54 4.85
N ALA A 459 -22.92 -7.17 3.71
CA ALA A 459 -23.17 -8.58 3.49
C ALA A 459 -21.92 -9.36 3.92
N ILE A 460 -22.09 -10.41 4.73
CA ILE A 460 -21.01 -11.27 5.24
C ILE A 460 -20.40 -12.07 4.09
N GLY A 461 -21.18 -12.41 3.08
CA GLY A 461 -20.69 -13.22 1.99
C GLY A 461 -20.65 -14.67 2.42
N ASP A 462 -19.63 -15.13 3.16
CA ASP A 462 -19.47 -16.55 3.57
C ASP A 462 -20.16 -16.82 4.92
N CYS A 463 -21.48 -16.72 4.96
CA CYS A 463 -22.27 -16.73 6.19
C CYS A 463 -22.61 -18.15 6.68
N LYS A 464 -21.60 -18.98 6.91
CA LYS A 464 -21.79 -20.37 7.37
C LYS A 464 -21.57 -20.48 8.88
N PRO A 465 -22.17 -21.48 9.56
CA PRO A 465 -21.98 -21.65 11.00
C PRO A 465 -20.52 -21.83 11.46
N GLU A 466 -19.63 -22.31 10.58
CA GLU A 466 -18.19 -22.46 10.81
C GLU A 466 -17.48 -21.12 11.06
N ASN A 467 -18.07 -20.01 10.59
CA ASN A 467 -17.52 -18.67 10.71
C ASN A 467 -18.04 -17.92 11.94
N PHE A 468 -18.73 -18.62 12.85
CA PHE A 468 -19.21 -18.12 14.13
C PHE A 468 -18.53 -18.89 15.28
N ILE A 469 -17.91 -18.15 16.20
CA ILE A 469 -17.32 -18.72 17.43
C ILE A 469 -18.10 -18.24 18.64
N VAL A 470 -18.58 -19.18 19.45
CA VAL A 470 -19.23 -18.90 20.73
C VAL A 470 -18.16 -18.78 21.80
N GLU A 471 -17.92 -17.57 22.27
CA GLU A 471 -16.99 -17.29 23.38
C GLU A 471 -17.54 -17.85 24.71
N PRO A 472 -16.68 -18.12 25.72
CA PRO A 472 -17.12 -18.66 27.02
C PRO A 472 -18.15 -17.79 27.76
N ASP A 473 -18.18 -16.48 27.47
CA ASP A 473 -19.15 -15.54 28.03
C ASP A 473 -20.50 -15.52 27.28
N GLY A 474 -20.63 -16.34 26.23
CA GLY A 474 -21.82 -16.47 25.40
C GLY A 474 -21.90 -15.48 24.24
N ARG A 475 -20.91 -14.58 24.05
CA ARG A 475 -20.86 -13.69 22.88
C ARG A 475 -20.49 -14.47 21.63
N LEU A 476 -21.01 -14.02 20.49
CA LEU A 476 -20.67 -14.56 19.18
C LEU A 476 -19.65 -13.69 18.47
N ALA A 477 -18.53 -14.29 18.08
CA ALA A 477 -17.54 -13.71 17.22
C ALA A 477 -17.74 -14.12 15.76
N LEU A 478 -17.65 -13.16 14.85
CA LEU A 478 -17.56 -13.40 13.41
C LEU A 478 -16.11 -13.51 12.99
N VAL A 479 -15.77 -14.57 12.26
CA VAL A 479 -14.44 -14.80 11.69
C VAL A 479 -14.52 -15.02 10.18
N ASP A 480 -13.38 -14.91 9.49
CA ASP A 480 -13.26 -15.14 8.04
C ASP A 480 -14.18 -14.25 7.18
N LEU A 481 -13.92 -12.94 7.27
CA LEU A 481 -14.65 -11.87 6.57
C LEU A 481 -14.06 -11.59 5.17
N GLU A 482 -13.26 -12.50 4.60
CA GLU A 482 -12.59 -12.30 3.32
C GLU A 482 -13.57 -12.20 2.13
N GLN A 483 -14.81 -12.68 2.30
CA GLN A 483 -15.89 -12.55 1.33
C GLN A 483 -16.89 -11.43 1.67
N ALA A 484 -16.76 -10.78 2.82
CA ALA A 484 -17.66 -9.72 3.24
C ALA A 484 -17.51 -8.46 2.39
N SER A 485 -18.60 -7.72 2.20
CA SER A 485 -18.59 -6.49 1.41
C SER A 485 -19.76 -5.57 1.71
N ARG A 486 -19.54 -4.26 1.54
CA ARG A 486 -20.62 -3.27 1.55
C ARG A 486 -21.48 -3.41 0.29
N GLY A 487 -22.80 -3.43 0.47
CA GLY A 487 -23.77 -3.51 -0.64
C GLY A 487 -23.77 -4.85 -1.39
N GLY A 488 -23.38 -5.95 -0.73
CA GLY A 488 -23.49 -7.31 -1.27
C GLY A 488 -24.93 -7.85 -1.27
N ASP A 489 -25.11 -9.09 -1.72
CA ASP A 489 -26.42 -9.76 -1.74
C ASP A 489 -26.74 -10.31 -0.33
N VAL A 490 -27.36 -9.49 0.52
CA VAL A 490 -27.70 -9.89 1.91
C VAL A 490 -28.74 -11.03 2.00
N ALA A 491 -29.51 -11.30 0.93
CA ALA A 491 -30.41 -12.45 0.89
C ALA A 491 -29.63 -13.77 0.75
N TRP A 492 -28.45 -13.72 0.11
CA TRP A 492 -27.55 -14.87 0.03
C TRP A 492 -27.10 -15.31 1.42
N ASP A 493 -26.80 -14.38 2.33
CA ASP A 493 -26.25 -14.73 3.65
C ASP A 493 -27.26 -15.53 4.50
N VAL A 494 -28.54 -15.15 4.46
CA VAL A 494 -29.63 -15.88 5.13
C VAL A 494 -29.77 -17.28 4.54
N ALA A 495 -29.79 -17.38 3.20
CA ALA A 495 -29.88 -18.67 2.53
C ALA A 495 -28.67 -19.56 2.86
N GLU A 496 -27.46 -19.03 2.71
CA GLU A 496 -26.23 -19.79 2.93
C GLU A 496 -26.15 -20.34 4.35
N PHE A 497 -26.51 -19.56 5.36
CA PHE A 497 -26.55 -20.05 6.75
C PHE A 497 -27.50 -21.25 6.90
N LEU A 498 -28.73 -21.13 6.40
CA LEU A 498 -29.76 -22.18 6.50
C LEU A 498 -29.33 -23.45 5.75
N TYR A 499 -28.90 -23.31 4.50
CA TYR A 499 -28.51 -24.44 3.65
C TYR A 499 -27.22 -25.13 4.14
N TYR A 500 -26.22 -24.38 4.63
CA TYR A 500 -25.01 -24.97 5.22
C TYR A 500 -25.27 -25.61 6.57
N THR A 501 -26.15 -25.04 7.40
CA THR A 501 -26.62 -25.72 8.62
C THR A 501 -27.24 -27.08 8.27
N GLY A 502 -28.00 -27.11 7.18
CA GLY A 502 -28.61 -28.33 6.63
C GLY A 502 -27.63 -29.42 6.21
N HIS A 503 -26.38 -29.07 5.88
CA HIS A 503 -25.35 -30.04 5.51
C HIS A 503 -24.98 -31.00 6.65
N TYR A 504 -25.21 -30.57 7.89
CA TYR A 504 -24.90 -31.36 9.08
C TYR A 504 -25.99 -32.36 9.45
N VAL A 505 -27.15 -32.31 8.79
CA VAL A 505 -28.27 -33.22 9.05
C VAL A 505 -27.90 -34.62 8.54
N PRO A 506 -27.92 -35.67 9.39
CA PRO A 506 -27.67 -37.03 8.93
C PRO A 506 -28.69 -37.44 7.86
N SER A 507 -28.25 -38.09 6.77
CA SER A 507 -29.10 -38.36 5.60
C SER A 507 -30.37 -39.18 5.89
N VAL A 508 -30.39 -39.94 6.99
CA VAL A 508 -31.52 -40.78 7.43
C VAL A 508 -32.32 -40.17 8.58
N ALA A 509 -31.91 -39.02 9.09
CA ALA A 509 -32.60 -38.32 10.17
C ALA A 509 -33.78 -37.51 9.61
N SER A 510 -34.78 -37.36 10.46
CA SER A 510 -35.94 -36.51 10.21
C SER A 510 -35.58 -35.03 10.40
N ALA A 511 -36.37 -34.13 9.80
CA ALA A 511 -36.02 -32.70 9.70
C ALA A 511 -36.43 -31.87 10.93
N GLU A 512 -37.06 -32.45 11.95
CA GLU A 512 -37.62 -31.71 13.09
C GLU A 512 -36.54 -31.02 13.92
N ALA A 513 -35.42 -31.68 14.19
CA ALA A 513 -34.30 -31.05 14.90
C ALA A 513 -33.72 -29.88 14.09
N PHE A 514 -33.66 -30.01 12.77
CA PHE A 514 -33.24 -28.93 11.89
C PHE A 514 -34.25 -27.76 11.88
N LYS A 515 -35.57 -28.04 11.89
CA LYS A 515 -36.60 -26.99 11.96
C LYS A 515 -36.41 -26.10 13.18
N LEU A 516 -36.10 -26.68 14.35
CA LEU A 516 -35.81 -25.91 15.56
C LEU A 516 -34.62 -24.97 15.39
N LEU A 517 -33.54 -25.41 14.72
CA LEU A 517 -32.38 -24.57 14.41
C LEU A 517 -32.74 -23.44 13.43
N ALA A 518 -33.46 -23.77 12.37
CA ALA A 518 -33.88 -22.80 11.36
C ALA A 518 -34.81 -21.73 11.98
N GLU A 519 -35.79 -22.15 12.79
CA GLU A 519 -36.69 -21.26 13.51
C GLU A 519 -35.93 -20.35 14.48
N ALA A 520 -34.99 -20.90 15.26
CA ALA A 520 -34.16 -20.10 16.16
C ALA A 520 -33.37 -19.02 15.40
N PHE A 521 -32.73 -19.39 14.29
CA PHE A 521 -31.98 -18.45 13.46
C PHE A 521 -32.87 -17.36 12.87
N ILE A 522 -34.02 -17.72 12.28
CA ILE A 522 -34.96 -16.78 11.68
C ILE A 522 -35.57 -15.84 12.73
N ASN A 523 -35.97 -16.36 13.88
CA ASN A 523 -36.46 -15.55 15.01
C ASN A 523 -35.40 -14.55 15.48
N GLY A 524 -34.15 -15.00 15.59
CA GLY A 524 -33.01 -14.15 15.88
C GLY A 524 -32.81 -13.05 14.83
N TYR A 525 -32.84 -13.42 13.55
CA TYR A 525 -32.67 -12.49 12.45
C TYR A 525 -33.76 -11.41 12.42
N LEU A 526 -35.03 -11.81 12.53
CA LEU A 526 -36.15 -10.87 12.53
C LEU A 526 -36.15 -9.98 13.78
N SER A 527 -35.94 -10.55 14.97
CA SER A 527 -35.86 -9.78 16.22
C SER A 527 -34.66 -8.81 16.26
N GLY A 528 -33.58 -9.14 15.55
CA GLY A 528 -32.42 -8.27 15.34
C GLY A 528 -32.64 -7.14 14.33
N GLY A 529 -33.84 -6.99 13.76
CA GLY A 529 -34.19 -5.98 12.76
C GLY A 529 -33.96 -6.40 11.31
N GLY A 530 -33.77 -7.70 11.07
CA GLY A 530 -33.69 -8.27 9.72
C GLY A 530 -35.00 -8.14 8.95
N SER A 531 -34.91 -8.03 7.63
CA SER A 531 -36.09 -7.84 6.78
C SER A 531 -36.83 -9.16 6.54
N PRO A 532 -38.15 -9.25 6.80
CA PRO A 532 -38.96 -10.42 6.45
C PRO A 532 -38.88 -10.81 4.97
N GLY A 533 -38.81 -9.82 4.07
CA GLY A 533 -38.68 -10.08 2.63
C GLY A 533 -37.35 -10.74 2.23
N LEU A 534 -36.31 -10.67 3.08
CA LEU A 534 -35.07 -11.43 2.87
C LEU A 534 -35.21 -12.89 3.31
N VAL A 535 -35.99 -13.14 4.37
CA VAL A 535 -36.35 -14.50 4.82
C VAL A 535 -37.21 -15.19 3.76
N GLU A 536 -38.23 -14.52 3.24
CA GLU A 536 -39.08 -15.03 2.14
C GLU A 536 -38.26 -15.40 0.89
N LYS A 537 -37.19 -14.64 0.61
CA LYS A 537 -36.32 -14.85 -0.56
C LYS A 537 -35.26 -15.94 -0.35
N ALA A 538 -34.93 -16.29 0.89
CA ALA A 538 -33.89 -17.26 1.21
C ALA A 538 -34.11 -18.65 0.56
N PRO A 539 -35.32 -19.24 0.55
CA PRO A 539 -35.60 -20.52 -0.12
C PRO A 539 -35.77 -20.41 -1.65
N SER A 540 -35.53 -19.24 -2.26
CA SER A 540 -35.76 -19.05 -3.69
C SER A 540 -35.01 -20.08 -4.55
N VAL A 541 -35.61 -20.48 -5.68
CA VAL A 541 -35.03 -21.43 -6.64
C VAL A 541 -33.61 -21.03 -7.07
N LYS A 542 -33.34 -19.71 -7.16
CA LYS A 542 -32.02 -19.13 -7.44
C LYS A 542 -30.95 -19.66 -6.47
N PHE A 543 -31.24 -19.67 -5.17
CA PHE A 543 -30.32 -20.10 -4.12
C PHE A 543 -30.38 -21.61 -3.90
N ALA A 544 -31.58 -22.19 -3.80
CA ALA A 544 -31.78 -23.63 -3.61
C ALA A 544 -30.99 -24.48 -4.62
N ARG A 545 -30.97 -24.08 -5.90
CA ARG A 545 -30.20 -24.77 -6.96
C ARG A 545 -28.70 -24.87 -6.68
N VAL A 546 -28.13 -23.91 -5.96
CA VAL A 546 -26.70 -23.93 -5.59
C VAL A 546 -26.45 -24.99 -4.52
N PHE A 547 -27.36 -25.09 -3.54
CA PHE A 547 -27.18 -25.95 -2.38
C PHE A 547 -27.73 -27.38 -2.55
N SER A 548 -28.63 -27.59 -3.51
CA SER A 548 -29.33 -28.86 -3.73
C SER A 548 -28.44 -30.08 -4.02
N ILE A 549 -27.15 -29.88 -4.30
CA ILE A 549 -26.18 -30.97 -4.51
C ILE A 549 -25.76 -31.60 -3.17
N PHE A 550 -25.82 -30.85 -2.07
CA PHE A 550 -25.31 -31.27 -0.76
C PHE A 550 -26.28 -31.06 0.40
N THR A 551 -27.42 -30.38 0.18
CA THR A 551 -28.51 -30.27 1.14
C THR A 551 -29.61 -31.30 0.83
N PRO A 552 -29.97 -32.19 1.77
CA PRO A 552 -31.02 -33.19 1.56
C PRO A 552 -32.40 -32.58 1.24
N PRO A 553 -33.25 -33.22 0.42
CA PRO A 553 -34.57 -32.70 0.06
C PRO A 553 -35.47 -32.36 1.25
N GLN A 554 -35.49 -33.21 2.27
CA GLN A 554 -36.28 -32.98 3.50
C GLN A 554 -35.84 -31.72 4.25
N VAL A 555 -34.57 -31.33 4.14
CA VAL A 555 -34.05 -30.09 4.73
C VAL A 555 -34.44 -28.89 3.89
N MET A 556 -34.42 -29.02 2.56
CA MET A 556 -34.87 -27.94 1.68
C MET A 556 -36.35 -27.62 1.88
N GLU A 557 -37.19 -28.65 2.06
CA GLU A 557 -38.61 -28.50 2.40
C GLU A 557 -38.79 -27.83 3.77
N ALA A 558 -38.05 -28.27 4.79
CA ALA A 558 -38.06 -27.63 6.10
C ALA A 558 -37.64 -26.14 6.07
N ILE A 559 -36.63 -25.77 5.27
CA ILE A 559 -36.24 -24.37 5.07
C ILE A 559 -37.41 -23.58 4.47
N TYR A 560 -38.08 -24.12 3.46
CA TYR A 560 -39.22 -23.48 2.81
C TYR A 560 -40.37 -23.24 3.80
N GLU A 561 -40.78 -24.29 4.54
CA GLU A 561 -41.86 -24.19 5.53
C GLU A 561 -41.57 -23.16 6.63
N VAL A 562 -40.35 -23.17 7.19
CA VAL A 562 -39.95 -22.23 8.26
C VAL A 562 -39.91 -20.79 7.74
N CYS A 563 -39.40 -20.57 6.52
CA CYS A 563 -39.35 -19.22 5.94
C CYS A 563 -40.75 -18.70 5.58
N GLU A 564 -41.64 -19.54 5.05
CA GLU A 564 -43.02 -19.17 4.74
C GLU A 564 -43.81 -18.87 6.03
N GLY A 565 -43.70 -19.74 7.04
CA GLY A 565 -44.39 -19.58 8.31
C GLY A 565 -43.93 -18.38 9.14
N ALA A 566 -42.70 -17.89 8.93
CA ALA A 566 -42.18 -16.72 9.63
C ALA A 566 -42.61 -15.38 9.03
N VAL A 567 -43.15 -15.38 7.80
CA VAL A 567 -43.55 -14.17 7.05
C VAL A 567 -45.07 -14.08 6.85
N ALA A 568 -45.79 -15.18 7.09
CA ALA A 568 -47.25 -15.25 7.19
C ALA A 568 -47.76 -14.57 8.47
#